data_AF-A0A267EWV5-F1
#
_entry.id   AF-A0A267EWV5-F1
#
_cell.length_a   1.000
_cell.length_b   1.000
_cell.length_c   1.000
_cell.angle_alpha   90.00
_cell.angle_beta   90.00
_cell.angle_gamma   90.00
#
_symmetry.space_group_name_H-M   'P 1'
#
loop_
_entity.id
_entity.type
_entity.pdbx_description
1 polymer ?
#
loop_
_entity_poly.entity_id
_entity_poly.type
_entity_poly.pdbx_seq_one_letter_code
_entity_poly.pdbx_strand_id
1 'polypeptide(L)'
;MKTDSAPAADEKQPPAAALSDRLSLGGGGGGGLRFIYPVLHTSLLALICTLQESINPNRLGLSVGSGIPKGSYYSLAAVLFDWLAHMTLAGQSWSLAANLTLGRCFVLESAVYACVLATVIDVDHFLAAGSLNPWRVINCSNCPRGVLHNSLLLLVIVGLFLAYERGHQRYRGKPPAVPGLAWLTLVAWGSHQLRDARRRGLLLWPLQSTQPLGFHAFLLSILGLAWSVRLLLAWLRYDVRSITIRPPPEELQLV
;
A
#
# COMPACT_ATOMS: atom_id res chain seq x y z
N MET A 1 33.67 -41.73 -50.58
CA MET A 1 33.15 -40.35 -50.71
C MET A 1 32.04 -40.22 -49.67
N LYS A 2 32.15 -39.22 -48.80
CA LYS A 2 31.52 -39.14 -47.47
C LYS A 2 29.99 -39.20 -47.51
N THR A 3 29.44 -40.02 -46.62
CA THR A 3 28.05 -39.98 -46.14
C THR A 3 27.98 -38.97 -45.00
N ASP A 4 27.39 -37.80 -45.24
CA ASP A 4 27.16 -36.81 -44.19
C ASP A 4 25.80 -37.08 -43.53
N SER A 5 25.87 -37.71 -42.36
CA SER A 5 24.78 -37.81 -41.39
C SER A 5 24.56 -36.44 -40.72
N ALA A 6 23.34 -35.93 -40.76
CA ALA A 6 22.91 -34.75 -40.01
C ALA A 6 23.01 -34.97 -38.48
N PRO A 7 23.46 -34.00 -37.69
CA PRO A 7 23.33 -34.07 -36.24
C PRO A 7 21.93 -33.64 -35.78
N ALA A 8 21.46 -34.34 -34.74
CA ALA A 8 20.16 -34.27 -34.11
C ALA A 8 19.79 -32.86 -33.60
N ALA A 9 18.50 -32.54 -33.69
CA ALA A 9 17.90 -31.40 -33.03
C ALA A 9 17.93 -31.62 -31.51
N ASP A 10 18.63 -30.73 -30.81
CA ASP A 10 18.64 -30.62 -29.35
C ASP A 10 17.28 -30.08 -28.90
N GLU A 11 16.40 -30.99 -28.50
CA GLU A 11 15.09 -30.72 -27.93
C GLU A 11 15.29 -30.10 -26.53
N LYS A 12 15.41 -28.77 -26.47
CA LYS A 12 15.45 -28.01 -25.22
C LYS A 12 14.19 -28.26 -24.40
N GLN A 13 14.34 -29.12 -23.40
CA GLN A 13 13.44 -29.36 -22.28
C GLN A 13 12.91 -28.03 -21.69
N PRO A 14 11.60 -27.92 -21.37
CA PRO A 14 11.02 -26.67 -20.86
C PRO A 14 11.52 -26.33 -19.44
N PRO A 15 11.42 -25.05 -19.01
CA PRO A 15 12.16 -24.49 -17.88
C PRO A 15 11.50 -24.82 -16.52
N ALA A 16 11.28 -26.09 -16.22
CA ALA A 16 10.81 -26.51 -14.91
C ALA A 16 11.93 -26.39 -13.85
N ALA A 17 13.17 -26.74 -14.22
CA ALA A 17 14.34 -26.67 -13.33
C ALA A 17 14.71 -25.21 -12.95
N ALA A 18 14.51 -24.25 -13.85
CA ALA A 18 14.76 -22.84 -13.58
C ALA A 18 13.73 -22.21 -12.63
N LEU A 19 12.55 -22.83 -12.47
CA LEU A 19 11.53 -22.40 -11.52
C LEU A 19 11.81 -22.99 -10.13
N SER A 20 12.25 -24.24 -10.04
CA SER A 20 12.62 -24.87 -8.76
C SER A 20 13.89 -24.27 -8.15
N ASP A 21 14.88 -23.87 -8.94
CA ASP A 21 16.10 -23.22 -8.44
C ASP A 21 15.92 -21.73 -8.08
N ARG A 22 14.80 -21.12 -8.48
CA ARG A 22 14.44 -19.75 -8.12
C ARG A 22 13.39 -19.69 -7.01
N LEU A 23 12.63 -20.77 -6.83
CA LEU A 23 11.81 -21.04 -5.65
C LEU A 23 12.63 -21.70 -4.53
N SER A 24 13.76 -22.34 -4.85
CA SER A 24 14.77 -22.67 -3.86
C SER A 24 15.38 -21.37 -3.38
N LEU A 25 14.98 -21.03 -2.17
CA LEU A 25 15.42 -19.89 -1.39
C LEU A 25 16.94 -19.99 -1.24
N GLY A 26 17.67 -19.35 -2.16
CA GLY A 26 19.11 -19.48 -2.34
C GLY A 26 19.88 -19.53 -1.02
N GLY A 27 20.62 -20.63 -0.86
CA GLY A 27 21.52 -20.88 0.25
C GLY A 27 22.59 -19.80 0.37
N GLY A 28 22.80 -19.34 1.60
CA GLY A 28 23.85 -18.38 1.95
C GLY A 28 23.40 -17.45 3.07
N GLY A 29 23.48 -17.91 4.32
CA GLY A 29 23.63 -17.12 5.57
C GLY A 29 22.59 -16.04 5.96
N GLY A 30 21.79 -15.51 5.03
CA GLY A 30 20.87 -14.38 5.21
C GLY A 30 19.38 -14.74 5.14
N GLY A 31 19.06 -16.04 5.06
CA GLY A 31 17.67 -16.53 4.97
C GLY A 31 16.83 -16.16 6.19
N GLY A 32 17.41 -16.16 7.39
CA GLY A 32 16.70 -15.81 8.63
C GLY A 32 16.11 -14.40 8.61
N LEU A 33 16.90 -13.39 8.23
CA LEU A 33 16.41 -12.01 8.18
C LEU A 33 15.28 -11.81 7.15
N ARG A 34 15.32 -12.52 6.01
CA ARG A 34 14.28 -12.43 4.96
C ARG A 34 12.91 -12.95 5.42
N PHE A 35 12.86 -13.86 6.39
CA PHE A 35 11.62 -14.34 7.02
C PHE A 35 11.24 -13.57 8.29
N ILE A 36 12.21 -13.04 9.04
CA ILE A 36 11.95 -12.30 10.28
C ILE A 36 11.32 -10.93 9.99
N TYR A 37 11.80 -10.19 8.99
CA TYR A 37 11.30 -8.85 8.69
C TYR A 37 9.80 -8.79 8.33
N PRO A 38 9.27 -9.63 7.42
CA PRO A 38 7.85 -9.62 7.09
C PRO A 38 6.97 -9.97 8.29
N VAL A 39 7.42 -10.90 9.14
CA VAL A 39 6.73 -11.26 10.38
C VAL A 39 6.70 -10.08 11.35
N LEU A 40 7.84 -9.43 11.61
CA LEU A 40 7.90 -8.25 12.47
C LEU A 40 7.04 -7.10 11.96
N HIS A 41 7.07 -6.81 10.66
CA HIS A 41 6.23 -5.77 10.06
C HIS A 41 4.74 -6.13 10.10
N THR A 42 4.38 -7.40 9.95
CA THR A 42 3.00 -7.90 10.09
C THR A 42 2.53 -7.74 11.54
N SER A 43 3.35 -8.16 12.52
CA SER A 43 3.05 -7.99 13.94
C SER A 43 2.94 -6.53 14.34
N LEU A 44 3.83 -5.67 13.83
CA LEU A 44 3.77 -4.22 14.07
C LEU A 44 2.51 -3.59 13.46
N LEU A 45 2.15 -3.97 12.24
CA LEU A 45 0.92 -3.49 11.60
C LEU A 45 -0.34 -3.94 12.37
N ALA A 46 -0.36 -5.19 12.84
CA ALA A 46 -1.45 -5.70 13.67
C ALA A 46 -1.53 -4.99 15.03
N LEU A 47 -0.37 -4.71 15.65
CA LEU A 47 -0.30 -3.94 16.88
C LEU A 47 -0.82 -2.52 16.68
N ILE A 48 -0.41 -1.84 15.61
CA ILE A 48 -0.90 -0.49 15.27
C ILE A 48 -2.43 -0.51 15.11
N CYS A 49 -2.97 -1.46 14.34
CA CYS A 49 -4.42 -1.61 14.18
C CYS A 49 -5.14 -1.81 15.52
N THR A 50 -4.56 -2.62 16.41
CA THR A 50 -5.13 -2.94 17.72
C THR A 50 -5.09 -1.73 18.66
N LEU A 51 -3.97 -1.00 18.67
CA LEU A 51 -3.83 0.23 19.47
C LEU A 51 -4.80 1.31 18.99
N GLN A 52 -4.91 1.51 17.68
CA GLN A 52 -5.87 2.43 17.08
C GLN A 52 -7.31 2.07 17.45
N GLU A 53 -7.66 0.78 17.44
CA GLU A 53 -8.96 0.31 17.87
C GLU A 53 -9.19 0.56 19.37
N SER A 54 -8.20 0.33 20.22
CA SER A 54 -8.33 0.54 21.68
C SER A 54 -8.47 2.01 22.08
N ILE A 55 -7.88 2.92 21.31
CA ILE A 55 -7.89 4.37 21.58
C ILE A 55 -8.98 5.06 20.74
N ASN A 56 -9.77 4.30 19.97
CA ASN A 56 -10.82 4.83 19.12
C ASN A 56 -11.80 5.67 19.96
N PRO A 57 -11.98 6.97 19.65
CA PRO A 57 -12.88 7.85 20.40
C PRO A 57 -14.30 7.28 20.52
N ASN A 58 -14.78 6.55 19.51
CA ASN A 58 -16.11 5.92 19.54
C ASN A 58 -16.22 4.87 20.66
N ARG A 59 -15.16 4.08 20.88
CA ARG A 59 -15.12 3.08 21.97
C ARG A 59 -14.95 3.72 23.34
N LEU A 60 -14.23 4.84 23.40
CA LEU A 60 -14.06 5.61 24.63
C LEU A 60 -15.31 6.42 25.01
N GLY A 61 -16.42 6.28 24.28
CA GLY A 61 -17.65 7.04 24.49
C GLY A 61 -17.54 8.52 24.10
N LEU A 62 -16.47 8.88 23.38
CA LEU A 62 -16.14 10.24 22.96
C LEU A 62 -16.63 10.55 21.53
N SER A 63 -17.44 9.68 20.91
CA SER A 63 -17.91 9.91 19.54
C SER A 63 -19.31 9.35 19.23
N VAL A 64 -19.98 10.12 18.36
CA VAL A 64 -21.29 9.96 17.70
C VAL A 64 -22.40 9.41 18.60
N GLY A 65 -23.13 10.35 19.21
CA GLY A 65 -24.29 10.10 20.07
C GLY A 65 -24.19 10.81 21.42
N SER A 66 -22.96 10.99 21.93
CA SER A 66 -22.65 11.66 23.20
C SER A 66 -22.25 13.13 22.99
N GLY A 67 -23.18 13.96 22.51
CA GLY A 67 -23.16 15.41 22.76
C GLY A 67 -21.83 16.17 22.59
N ILE A 68 -20.94 15.84 21.64
CA ILE A 68 -19.74 16.66 21.40
C ILE A 68 -20.22 18.05 20.99
N PRO A 69 -19.95 19.11 21.79
CA PRO A 69 -20.43 20.43 21.48
C PRO A 69 -19.84 20.91 20.15
N LYS A 70 -20.66 21.57 19.33
CA LYS A 70 -20.17 22.26 18.13
C LYS A 70 -19.02 23.18 18.53
N GLY A 71 -17.88 23.05 17.86
CA GLY A 71 -16.70 23.89 18.10
C GLY A 71 -15.79 23.43 19.25
N SER A 72 -16.02 22.24 19.83
CA SER A 72 -15.12 21.70 20.85
C SER A 72 -13.79 21.18 20.26
N TYR A 73 -12.69 21.39 20.98
CA TYR A 73 -11.35 20.85 20.68
C TYR A 73 -11.36 19.33 20.47
N TYR A 74 -12.32 18.61 21.08
CA TYR A 74 -12.50 17.17 20.89
C TYR A 74 -12.82 16.79 19.44
N SER A 75 -13.55 17.63 18.69
CA SER A 75 -13.88 17.35 17.29
C SER A 75 -12.64 17.43 16.39
N LEU A 76 -11.78 18.42 16.64
CA LEU A 76 -10.51 18.56 15.93
C LEU A 76 -9.56 17.41 16.28
N ALA A 77 -9.44 17.09 17.57
CA ALA A 77 -8.61 15.98 18.04
C ALA A 77 -9.05 14.64 17.43
N ALA A 78 -10.35 14.38 17.33
CA ALA A 78 -10.88 13.18 16.69
C ALA A 78 -10.51 13.08 15.20
N VAL A 79 -10.64 14.17 14.43
CA VAL A 79 -10.22 14.19 13.02
C VAL A 79 -8.71 13.98 12.88
N LEU A 80 -7.90 14.66 13.69
CA LEU A 80 -6.45 14.52 13.65
C LEU A 80 -6.00 13.09 14.03
N PHE A 81 -6.68 12.46 14.99
CA PHE A 81 -6.42 11.08 15.36
C PHE A 81 -6.78 10.12 14.23
N ASP A 82 -7.95 10.31 13.59
CA ASP A 82 -8.38 9.51 12.44
C ASP A 82 -7.40 9.63 11.25
N TRP A 83 -6.90 10.84 10.99
CA TRP A 83 -5.88 11.10 9.98
C TRP A 83 -4.56 10.40 10.31
N LEU A 84 -4.04 10.60 11.52
CA LEU A 84 -2.80 9.97 11.95
C LEU A 84 -2.91 8.45 11.90
N ALA A 85 -4.08 7.91 12.25
CA ALA A 85 -4.34 6.48 12.16
C ALA A 85 -4.20 5.97 10.72
N HIS A 86 -4.76 6.67 9.75
CA HIS A 86 -4.63 6.26 8.35
C HIS A 86 -3.24 6.48 7.77
N MET A 87 -2.58 7.59 8.10
CA MET A 87 -1.18 7.83 7.72
C MET A 87 -0.29 6.66 8.17
N THR A 88 -0.40 6.27 9.43
CA THR A 88 0.38 5.17 10.00
C THR A 88 0.01 3.81 9.39
N LEU A 89 -1.27 3.56 9.12
CA LEU A 89 -1.72 2.34 8.41
C LEU A 89 -1.15 2.26 7.00
N ALA A 90 -1.21 3.32 6.22
CA ALA A 90 -0.72 3.35 4.85
C ALA A 90 0.80 3.17 4.79
N GLY A 91 1.55 3.95 5.59
CA GLY A 91 3.00 3.87 5.66
C GLY A 91 3.51 2.49 6.10
N GLN A 92 2.86 1.89 7.11
CA GLN A 92 3.25 0.56 7.59
C GLN A 92 2.84 -0.56 6.61
N SER A 93 1.66 -0.46 5.98
CA SER A 93 1.21 -1.40 4.95
C SER A 93 2.15 -1.39 3.75
N TRP A 94 2.58 -0.20 3.32
CA TRP A 94 3.56 -0.05 2.27
C TRP A 94 4.93 -0.61 2.68
N SER A 95 5.40 -0.29 3.88
CA SER A 95 6.67 -0.79 4.40
C SER A 95 6.70 -2.32 4.40
N LEU A 96 5.61 -2.97 4.84
CA LEU A 96 5.46 -4.42 4.76
C LEU A 96 5.51 -4.92 3.30
N ALA A 97 4.79 -4.26 2.40
CA ALA A 97 4.76 -4.63 0.99
C ALA A 97 6.14 -4.55 0.31
N ALA A 98 6.88 -3.47 0.56
CA ALA A 98 8.12 -3.11 -0.11
C ALA A 98 9.40 -3.78 0.45
N ASN A 99 9.41 -4.24 1.71
CA ASN A 99 10.65 -4.61 2.43
C ASN A 99 11.50 -5.74 1.81
N LEU A 100 10.96 -6.57 0.90
CA LEU A 100 11.77 -7.60 0.22
C LEU A 100 12.20 -7.22 -1.20
N THR A 101 11.55 -6.22 -1.79
CA THR A 101 11.87 -5.78 -3.16
C THR A 101 12.88 -4.64 -3.12
N LEU A 102 12.85 -3.79 -2.08
CA LEU A 102 13.51 -2.48 -2.06
C LEU A 102 14.63 -2.35 -1.01
N GLY A 103 15.54 -1.41 -1.21
CA GLY A 103 16.55 -1.04 -0.22
C GLY A 103 15.92 -0.28 0.97
N ARG A 104 16.50 -0.42 2.17
CA ARG A 104 15.91 0.12 3.42
C ARG A 104 15.63 1.63 3.39
N CYS A 105 16.57 2.45 2.90
CA CYS A 105 16.37 3.90 2.79
C CYS A 105 15.22 4.24 1.85
N PHE A 106 15.12 3.52 0.74
CA PHE A 106 14.02 3.67 -0.21
C PHE A 106 12.67 3.28 0.43
N VAL A 107 12.62 2.18 1.20
CA VAL A 107 11.40 1.77 1.91
C VAL A 107 10.94 2.86 2.88
N LEU A 108 11.86 3.47 3.62
CA LEU A 108 11.53 4.55 4.55
C LEU A 108 11.02 5.80 3.82
N GLU A 109 11.71 6.24 2.77
CA GLU A 109 11.28 7.40 1.97
C GLU A 109 9.91 7.16 1.34
N SER A 110 9.72 6.00 0.71
CA SER A 110 8.46 5.64 0.08
C SER A 110 7.31 5.41 1.08
N ALA A 111 7.61 4.97 2.31
CA ALA A 111 6.63 4.94 3.38
C ALA A 111 6.17 6.34 3.78
N VAL A 112 7.06 7.34 3.78
CA VAL A 112 6.67 8.75 3.98
C VAL A 112 5.75 9.22 2.85
N TYR A 113 6.03 8.89 1.59
CA TYR A 113 5.11 9.21 0.49
C TYR A 113 3.74 8.53 0.65
N ALA A 114 3.70 7.28 1.13
CA ALA A 114 2.43 6.61 1.44
C ALA A 114 1.64 7.34 2.55
N CYS A 115 2.32 7.81 3.60
CA CYS A 115 1.70 8.64 4.64
C CYS A 115 1.11 9.93 4.07
N VAL A 116 1.87 10.64 3.21
CA VAL A 116 1.40 11.89 2.58
C VAL A 116 0.20 11.63 1.68
N LEU A 117 0.23 10.59 0.85
CA LEU A 117 -0.89 10.21 -0.01
C LEU A 117 -2.14 9.86 0.81
N ALA A 118 -1.99 9.16 1.94
CA ALA A 118 -3.10 8.87 2.84
C ALA A 118 -3.76 10.15 3.38
N THR A 119 -2.96 11.16 3.77
CA THR A 119 -3.49 12.47 4.18
C THR A 119 -4.25 13.17 3.04
N VAL A 120 -3.70 13.15 1.82
CA VAL A 120 -4.34 13.76 0.64
C VAL A 120 -5.68 13.08 0.34
N ILE A 121 -5.74 11.75 0.44
CA ILE A 121 -6.97 10.99 0.22
C ILE A 121 -8.02 11.34 1.26
N ASP A 122 -7.65 11.52 2.53
CA ASP A 122 -8.58 11.85 3.61
C ASP A 122 -9.24 13.24 3.50
N VAL A 123 -8.73 14.11 2.61
CA VAL A 123 -9.41 15.36 2.26
C VAL A 123 -10.79 15.07 1.63
N ASP A 124 -11.01 13.88 1.08
CA ASP A 124 -12.30 13.48 0.52
C ASP A 124 -13.45 13.52 1.54
N HIS A 125 -13.17 13.31 2.82
CA HIS A 125 -14.17 13.40 3.90
C HIS A 125 -14.65 14.83 4.11
N PHE A 126 -13.77 15.81 3.91
CA PHE A 126 -14.11 17.24 3.96
C PHE A 126 -14.93 17.67 2.74
N LEU A 127 -14.57 17.16 1.57
CA LEU A 127 -15.31 17.38 0.33
C LEU A 127 -16.71 16.76 0.41
N ALA A 128 -16.80 15.52 0.90
CA ALA A 128 -18.06 14.81 1.14
C ALA A 128 -18.95 15.53 2.15
N ALA A 129 -18.36 16.10 3.20
CA ALA A 129 -19.07 16.93 4.19
C ALA A 129 -19.45 18.32 3.69
N GLY A 130 -18.90 18.75 2.55
CA GLY A 130 -19.03 20.12 2.04
C GLY A 130 -18.60 21.18 3.06
N SER A 131 -17.60 20.88 3.90
CA SER A 131 -17.28 21.68 5.07
C SER A 131 -15.89 21.41 5.63
N LEU A 132 -15.19 22.49 6.00
CA LEU A 132 -13.93 22.43 6.77
C LEU A 132 -14.12 22.27 8.28
N ASN A 133 -15.36 22.35 8.77
CA ASN A 133 -15.66 22.18 10.19
C ASN A 133 -15.46 20.70 10.62
N PRO A 134 -14.49 20.41 11.52
CA PRO A 134 -14.18 19.03 11.96
C PRO A 134 -15.39 18.31 12.56
N TRP A 135 -16.25 19.04 13.29
CA TRP A 135 -17.46 18.48 13.87
C TRP A 135 -18.42 17.97 12.80
N ARG A 136 -18.53 18.67 11.65
CA ARG A 136 -19.36 18.19 10.55
C ARG A 136 -18.75 16.95 9.90
N VAL A 137 -17.43 16.94 9.70
CA VAL A 137 -16.73 15.80 9.08
C VAL A 137 -16.94 14.50 9.86
N ILE A 138 -16.79 14.53 11.19
CA ILE A 138 -16.95 13.33 12.03
C ILE A 138 -18.41 12.91 12.24
N ASN A 139 -19.35 13.85 12.24
CA ASN A 139 -20.76 13.56 12.49
C ASN A 139 -21.60 13.38 11.23
N CYS A 140 -21.02 13.51 10.02
CA CYS A 140 -21.79 13.34 8.79
C CYS A 140 -21.98 11.87 8.39
N SER A 141 -22.76 11.14 9.19
CA SER A 141 -23.18 9.77 8.90
C SER A 141 -24.03 9.66 7.63
N ASN A 142 -24.80 10.71 7.30
CA ASN A 142 -25.67 10.77 6.12
C ASN A 142 -25.00 11.43 4.89
N CYS A 143 -23.73 11.81 4.96
CA CYS A 143 -23.05 12.36 3.79
C CYS A 143 -22.86 11.30 2.72
N PRO A 144 -22.96 11.68 1.43
CA PRO A 144 -22.50 10.83 0.34
C PRO A 144 -21.06 10.37 0.60
N ARG A 145 -20.72 9.14 0.19
CA ARG A 145 -19.31 8.73 0.21
C ARG A 145 -18.51 9.67 -0.70
N GLY A 146 -17.30 10.02 -0.28
CA GLY A 146 -16.41 10.90 -1.05
C GLY A 146 -16.14 10.33 -2.44
N VAL A 147 -15.83 11.19 -3.40
CA VAL A 147 -15.56 10.78 -4.80
C VAL A 147 -14.43 9.75 -4.88
N LEU A 148 -13.45 9.85 -3.98
CA LEU A 148 -12.36 8.90 -3.89
C LEU A 148 -12.82 7.51 -3.42
N HIS A 149 -14.04 7.31 -2.92
CA HIS A 149 -14.58 5.97 -2.65
C HIS A 149 -15.04 5.20 -3.89
N ASN A 150 -14.99 5.83 -5.07
CA ASN A 150 -15.27 5.14 -6.31
C ASN A 150 -14.08 4.24 -6.71
N SER A 151 -14.25 2.92 -6.57
CA SER A 151 -13.26 1.91 -6.96
C SER A 151 -12.86 1.97 -8.43
N LEU A 152 -13.79 2.31 -9.34
CA LEU A 152 -13.46 2.45 -10.76
C LEU A 152 -12.55 3.66 -11.00
N LEU A 153 -12.82 4.79 -10.35
CA LEU A 153 -11.99 5.98 -10.45
C LEU A 153 -10.56 5.69 -9.98
N LEU A 154 -10.39 4.95 -8.90
CA LEU A 154 -9.07 4.53 -8.47
C LEU A 154 -8.38 3.67 -9.53
N LEU A 155 -9.04 2.65 -10.07
CA LEU A 155 -8.43 1.77 -11.06
C LEU A 155 -7.93 2.58 -12.28
N VAL A 156 -8.68 3.61 -12.68
CA VAL A 156 -8.24 4.57 -13.71
C VAL A 156 -6.99 5.33 -13.25
N ILE A 157 -6.98 5.92 -12.05
CA ILE A 157 -5.82 6.67 -11.52
C ILE A 157 -4.57 5.78 -11.42
N VAL A 158 -4.69 4.57 -10.87
CA VAL A 158 -3.60 3.60 -10.75
C VAL A 158 -3.11 3.20 -12.15
N GLY A 159 -4.02 2.96 -13.10
CA GLY A 159 -3.67 2.67 -14.50
C GLY A 159 -2.89 3.81 -15.16
N LEU A 160 -3.31 5.06 -14.94
CA LEU A 160 -2.61 6.25 -15.43
C LEU A 160 -1.21 6.40 -14.82
N PHE A 161 -1.06 6.15 -13.52
CA PHE A 161 0.26 6.17 -12.88
C PHE A 161 1.17 5.06 -13.41
N LEU A 162 0.67 3.83 -13.61
CA LEU A 162 1.44 2.77 -14.22
C LEU A 162 1.86 3.11 -15.67
N ALA A 163 0.97 3.73 -16.44
CA ALA A 163 1.27 4.18 -17.79
C ALA A 163 2.34 5.29 -17.79
N TYR A 164 2.22 6.25 -16.87
CA TYR A 164 3.20 7.31 -16.67
C TYR A 164 4.57 6.75 -16.28
N GLU A 165 4.64 5.83 -15.33
CA GLU A 165 5.90 5.21 -14.89
C GLU A 165 6.60 4.48 -16.05
N ARG A 166 5.85 3.66 -16.79
CA ARG A 166 6.39 2.93 -17.96
C ARG A 166 6.81 3.88 -19.07
N GLY A 167 6.01 4.91 -19.37
CA GLY A 167 6.33 5.92 -20.37
C GLY A 167 7.58 6.71 -19.99
N HIS A 168 7.67 7.19 -18.75
CA HIS A 168 8.82 7.95 -18.27
C HIS A 168 10.11 7.14 -18.36
N GLN A 169 10.08 5.88 -17.94
CA GLN A 169 11.22 4.97 -18.10
C GLN A 169 11.61 4.78 -19.57
N ARG A 170 10.63 4.55 -20.45
CA ARG A 170 10.86 4.33 -21.88
C ARG A 170 11.50 5.55 -22.57
N TYR A 171 11.04 6.76 -22.26
CA TYR A 171 11.42 7.98 -22.97
C TYR A 171 12.59 8.73 -22.35
N ARG A 172 12.69 8.77 -21.01
CA ARG A 172 13.77 9.51 -20.32
C ARG A 172 14.94 8.62 -19.88
N GLY A 173 14.81 7.30 -20.01
CA GLY A 173 15.82 6.34 -19.56
C GLY A 173 16.11 6.43 -18.06
N LYS A 174 15.24 7.11 -17.32
CA LYS A 174 15.38 7.41 -15.91
C LYS A 174 14.07 7.16 -15.18
N PRO A 175 14.16 6.78 -13.91
CA PRO A 175 13.00 6.58 -13.07
C PRO A 175 12.29 7.92 -12.77
N PRO A 176 10.97 7.89 -12.51
CA PRO A 176 10.25 9.07 -12.04
C PRO A 176 10.69 9.44 -10.62
N ALA A 177 10.47 10.71 -10.25
CA ALA A 177 10.88 11.26 -8.95
C ALA A 177 10.26 10.51 -7.76
N VAL A 178 9.03 10.02 -7.90
CA VAL A 178 8.35 9.17 -6.92
C VAL A 178 8.04 7.84 -7.58
N PRO A 179 8.93 6.84 -7.47
CA PRO A 179 8.68 5.58 -8.11
C PRO A 179 7.84 4.65 -7.26
N GLY A 180 7.00 3.87 -7.95
CA GLY A 180 5.96 3.08 -7.32
C GLY A 180 4.74 3.91 -6.92
N LEU A 181 4.53 5.08 -7.54
CA LEU A 181 3.40 5.98 -7.25
C LEU A 181 2.06 5.26 -7.41
N ALA A 182 1.93 4.40 -8.43
CA ALA A 182 0.74 3.57 -8.61
C ALA A 182 0.48 2.66 -7.41
N TRP A 183 1.53 2.02 -6.89
CA TRP A 183 1.44 1.07 -5.78
C TRP A 183 1.25 1.77 -4.43
N LEU A 184 1.92 2.90 -4.23
CA LEU A 184 1.71 3.79 -3.08
C LEU A 184 0.26 4.27 -3.02
N THR A 185 -0.28 4.69 -4.17
CA THR A 185 -1.68 5.13 -4.30
C THR A 185 -2.64 3.98 -4.01
N LEU A 186 -2.37 2.77 -4.54
CA LEU A 186 -3.18 1.59 -4.27
C LEU A 186 -3.21 1.24 -2.78
N VAL A 187 -2.06 1.29 -2.09
CA VAL A 187 -1.99 1.00 -0.65
C VAL A 187 -2.71 2.08 0.15
N ALA A 188 -2.42 3.35 -0.07
CA ALA A 188 -3.04 4.47 0.64
C ALA A 188 -4.56 4.48 0.44
N TRP A 189 -5.02 4.28 -0.80
CA TRP A 189 -6.45 4.20 -1.07
C TRP A 189 -7.10 2.94 -0.50
N GLY A 190 -6.44 1.79 -0.62
CA GLY A 190 -6.97 0.53 -0.10
C GLY A 190 -7.14 0.57 1.41
N SER A 191 -6.15 1.11 2.14
CA SER A 191 -6.26 1.31 3.58
C SER A 191 -7.37 2.31 3.94
N HIS A 192 -7.56 3.36 3.13
CA HIS A 192 -8.66 4.31 3.29
C HIS A 192 -10.03 3.62 3.20
N GLN A 193 -10.27 2.83 2.15
CA GLN A 193 -11.52 2.08 1.96
C GLN A 193 -11.78 1.11 3.12
N LEU A 194 -10.75 0.35 3.52
CA LEU A 194 -10.86 -0.61 4.61
C LEU A 194 -11.14 0.07 5.95
N ARG A 195 -10.52 1.22 6.21
CA ARG A 195 -10.81 2.03 7.40
C ARG A 195 -12.25 2.52 7.38
N ASP A 196 -12.71 3.12 6.29
CA ASP A 196 -14.07 3.66 6.20
C ASP A 196 -15.14 2.56 6.23
N ALA A 197 -14.79 1.36 5.75
CA ALA A 197 -15.63 0.19 5.83
C ALA A 197 -15.92 -0.28 7.26
N ARG A 198 -15.12 0.10 8.26
CA ARG A 198 -15.44 -0.12 9.69
C ARG A 198 -16.76 0.55 10.10
N ARG A 199 -17.08 1.69 9.50
CA ARG A 199 -18.23 2.51 9.84
C ARG A 199 -19.41 2.28 8.90
N ARG A 200 -19.13 2.18 7.61
CA ARG A 200 -20.16 2.21 6.55
C ARG A 200 -20.19 0.96 5.66
N GLY A 201 -19.26 0.03 5.85
CA GLY A 201 -19.01 -1.08 4.92
C GLY A 201 -18.22 -0.67 3.68
N LEU A 202 -17.78 -1.64 2.88
CA LEU A 202 -17.02 -1.40 1.65
C LEU A 202 -17.97 -0.94 0.54
N LEU A 203 -17.61 0.14 -0.15
CA LEU A 203 -18.28 0.54 -1.39
C LEU A 203 -17.57 -0.10 -2.57
N LEU A 204 -18.25 -1.03 -3.25
CA LEU A 204 -17.72 -1.70 -4.45
C LEU A 204 -18.38 -1.15 -5.71
N TRP A 205 -18.45 0.17 -5.87
CA TRP A 205 -19.17 0.78 -7.00
C TRP A 205 -18.71 0.20 -8.35
N PRO A 206 -19.64 -0.19 -9.25
CA PRO A 206 -21.09 0.05 -9.22
C PRO A 206 -21.93 -0.96 -8.42
N LEU A 207 -21.30 -1.92 -7.72
CA LEU A 207 -21.99 -2.85 -6.84
C LEU A 207 -22.44 -2.19 -5.53
N GLN A 208 -23.31 -2.90 -4.80
CA GLN A 208 -23.84 -2.46 -3.52
C GLN A 208 -22.76 -2.40 -2.43
N SER A 209 -23.01 -1.59 -1.40
CA SER A 209 -22.14 -1.56 -0.22
C SER A 209 -22.29 -2.82 0.63
N THR A 210 -21.19 -3.29 1.21
CA THR A 210 -21.23 -4.37 2.20
C THR A 210 -21.75 -3.86 3.55
N GLN A 211 -21.98 -4.79 4.49
CA GLN A 211 -22.13 -4.43 5.89
C GLN A 211 -20.81 -3.87 6.48
N PRO A 212 -20.86 -3.07 7.55
CA PRO A 212 -19.67 -2.60 8.25
C PRO A 212 -18.75 -3.74 8.70
N LEU A 213 -17.44 -3.57 8.53
CA LEU A 213 -16.46 -4.60 8.88
C LEU A 213 -16.24 -4.66 10.39
N GLY A 214 -16.40 -5.86 10.97
CA GLY A 214 -15.91 -6.18 12.32
C GLY A 214 -14.38 -6.05 12.43
N PHE A 215 -13.86 -5.95 13.66
CA PHE A 215 -12.44 -5.59 13.87
C PHE A 215 -11.49 -6.63 13.24
N HIS A 216 -11.78 -7.92 13.47
CA HIS A 216 -11.00 -9.00 12.88
C HIS A 216 -11.05 -8.99 11.35
N ALA A 217 -12.22 -8.74 10.75
CA ALA A 217 -12.36 -8.66 9.30
C ALA A 217 -11.54 -7.49 8.71
N PHE A 218 -11.57 -6.33 9.37
CA PHE A 218 -10.73 -5.19 9.01
C PHE A 218 -9.24 -5.50 9.13
N LEU A 219 -8.80 -6.06 10.26
CA LEU A 219 -7.41 -6.41 10.49
C LEU A 219 -6.90 -7.38 9.41
N LEU A 220 -7.65 -8.46 9.16
CA LEU A 220 -7.31 -9.42 8.11
C LEU A 220 -7.28 -8.77 6.72
N SER A 221 -8.18 -7.81 6.45
CA SER A 221 -8.21 -7.11 5.17
C SER A 221 -7.01 -6.16 4.99
N ILE A 222 -6.58 -5.47 6.04
CA ILE A 222 -5.38 -4.59 6.00
C ILE A 222 -4.12 -5.41 5.78
N LEU A 223 -3.98 -6.53 6.51
CA LEU A 223 -2.88 -7.47 6.30
C LEU A 223 -2.94 -8.06 4.89
N GLY A 224 -4.13 -8.46 4.45
CA GLY A 224 -4.40 -8.97 3.11
C GLY A 224 -3.97 -7.98 2.04
N LEU A 225 -4.33 -6.70 2.14
CA LEU A 225 -3.92 -5.64 1.22
C LEU A 225 -2.40 -5.58 1.09
N ALA A 226 -1.68 -5.48 2.21
CA ALA A 226 -0.22 -5.36 2.21
C ALA A 226 0.46 -6.59 1.59
N TRP A 227 -0.01 -7.80 1.93
CA TRP A 227 0.50 -9.05 1.37
C TRP A 227 0.13 -9.23 -0.11
N SER A 228 -1.06 -8.84 -0.54
CA SER A 228 -1.46 -8.89 -1.95
C SER A 228 -0.60 -7.96 -2.80
N VAL A 229 -0.38 -6.71 -2.37
CA VAL A 229 0.51 -5.78 -3.08
C VAL A 229 1.93 -6.33 -3.14
N ARG A 230 2.42 -6.89 -2.04
CA ARG A 230 3.73 -7.55 -2.01
C ARG A 230 3.86 -8.67 -3.05
N LEU A 231 2.93 -9.61 -3.03
CA LEU A 231 2.95 -10.76 -3.92
C LEU A 231 2.86 -10.30 -5.38
N LEU A 232 2.06 -9.27 -5.65
CA LEU A 232 1.92 -8.69 -6.97
C LEU A 232 3.20 -7.99 -7.44
N LEU A 233 3.86 -7.21 -6.58
CA LEU A 233 5.17 -6.60 -6.88
C LEU A 233 6.23 -7.67 -7.19
N ALA A 234 6.26 -8.75 -6.41
CA ALA A 234 7.16 -9.87 -6.64
C ALA A 234 6.84 -10.62 -7.95
N TRP A 235 5.56 -10.89 -8.23
CA TRP A 235 5.10 -11.57 -9.43
C TRP A 235 5.40 -10.77 -10.70
N LEU A 236 5.14 -9.46 -10.68
CA LEU A 236 5.45 -8.54 -11.78
C LEU A 236 6.95 -8.36 -11.98
N ARG A 237 7.79 -8.92 -11.10
CA ARG A 237 9.22 -8.64 -11.01
C ARG A 237 9.44 -7.13 -11.04
N TYR A 238 8.60 -6.40 -10.31
CA TYR A 238 8.61 -4.95 -10.30
C TYR A 238 9.88 -4.51 -9.58
N ASP A 239 10.95 -4.39 -10.37
CA ASP A 239 12.27 -4.10 -9.87
C ASP A 239 12.46 -2.59 -9.79
N VAL A 240 12.18 -2.03 -8.62
CA VAL A 240 12.51 -0.63 -8.33
C VAL A 240 14.03 -0.45 -8.13
N ARG A 241 14.86 -1.50 -8.19
CA ARG A 241 16.32 -1.34 -8.27
C ARG A 241 16.75 -0.91 -9.68
N SER A 242 15.97 -1.24 -10.71
CA SER A 242 16.09 -0.58 -12.03
C SER A 242 15.75 0.92 -11.98
N ILE A 243 15.24 1.38 -10.83
CA ILE A 243 14.75 2.74 -10.58
C ILE A 243 15.71 3.53 -9.66
N THR A 244 16.81 2.97 -9.15
CA THR A 244 17.92 3.73 -8.51
C THR A 244 18.94 2.67 -8.08
N ILE A 245 20.16 2.59 -8.59
CA ILE A 245 21.30 3.52 -8.50
C ILE A 245 22.28 3.11 -9.63
N ARG A 246 22.78 4.05 -10.46
CA ARG A 246 24.06 3.81 -11.17
C ARG A 246 25.08 3.54 -10.07
N PRO A 247 25.89 2.48 -10.10
CA PRO A 247 26.96 2.32 -9.12
C PRO A 247 27.72 3.65 -9.00
N PRO A 248 28.11 4.07 -7.79
CA PRO A 248 28.94 5.26 -7.66
C PRO A 248 30.11 5.11 -8.62
N PRO A 249 30.51 6.19 -9.35
CA PRO A 249 31.64 6.11 -10.25
C PRO A 249 32.82 5.47 -9.52
N GLU A 250 33.57 4.60 -10.20
CA GLU A 250 34.65 3.78 -9.60
C GLU A 250 35.63 4.59 -8.74
N GLU A 251 35.74 5.90 -8.99
CA GLU A 251 36.48 6.88 -8.21
C GLU A 251 36.10 6.96 -6.71
N LEU A 252 34.90 6.52 -6.32
CA LEU A 252 34.41 6.51 -4.93
C LEU A 252 34.49 5.13 -4.25
N GLN A 253 34.98 4.09 -4.93
CA GLN A 253 35.13 2.74 -4.36
C GLN A 253 36.56 2.43 -3.87
N LEU A 254 37.46 3.42 -3.94
CA LEU A 254 38.87 3.29 -3.56
C LEU A 254 39.28 4.16 -2.35
N VAL A 255 38.33 4.47 -1.44
CA VAL A 255 38.63 5.14 -0.17
C VAL A 255 38.21 4.25 1.00
#